data_AF-A0A354R8V4-F1
#
_entry.id   AF-A0A354R8V4-F1
#
_cell.length_a   1.000
_cell.length_b   1.000
_cell.length_c   1.000
_cell.angle_alpha   90.00
_cell.angle_beta   90.00
_cell.angle_gamma   90.00
#
_symmetry.space_group_name_H-M   'P 1'
#
loop_
_entity.id
_entity.type
_entity.pdbx_description
1 polymer ?
#
loop_
_entity_poly.entity_id
_entity_poly.type
_entity_poly.pdbx_seq_one_letter_code
_entity_poly.pdbx_strand_id
1 'polypeptide(L)' 'FDMDGTLVDNCAYHVKAWQAFSRRHGRLLSEQEIVDWMGSQAGYYIRNIVGRDLPADEIDRLTDEKEALYRALYAPH' A
#
# COMPACT_ATOMS: atom_id res chain seq x y z
N PHE A 1 -18.40 10.78 -20.21
CA PHE A 1 -18.60 10.33 -18.83
C PHE A 1 -18.43 8.84 -18.82
N ASP A 2 -17.18 8.42 -18.61
CA ASP A 2 -16.75 7.09 -18.14
C ASP A 2 -15.23 7.23 -17.97
N MET A 3 -14.79 7.64 -16.78
CA MET A 3 -13.36 7.64 -16.42
C MET A 3 -13.10 7.63 -14.91
N ASP A 4 -14.13 7.42 -14.08
CA ASP A 4 -13.95 7.37 -12.62
C ASP A 4 -13.98 5.92 -12.08
N GLY A 5 -14.67 4.98 -12.72
CA GLY A 5 -14.80 3.60 -12.22
C GLY A 5 -13.45 2.88 -12.08
N THR A 6 -12.64 2.88 -13.14
CA THR A 6 -11.35 2.15 -13.16
C THR A 6 -10.29 2.80 -12.27
N LEU A 7 -10.30 4.12 -12.12
CA LEU A 7 -9.35 4.86 -11.27
C LEU A 7 -9.73 4.77 -9.79
N VAL A 8 -11.02 4.89 -9.46
CA VAL A 8 -11.52 4.73 -8.09
C VAL A 8 -11.35 3.28 -7.63
N ASP A 9 -11.66 2.30 -8.48
CA ASP A 9 -11.43 0.88 -8.18
C ASP A 9 -9.94 0.61 -7.95
N ASN A 10 -9.07 1.15 -8.82
CA ASN A 10 -7.62 1.01 -8.65
C ASN A 10 -7.14 1.57 -7.30
N CYS A 11 -7.64 2.74 -6.91
CA CYS A 11 -7.30 3.38 -5.64
C CYS A 11 -7.72 2.51 -4.43
N ALA A 12 -8.91 1.90 -4.49
CA ALA A 12 -9.39 0.99 -3.45
C ALA A 12 -8.48 -0.24 -3.29
N TYR A 13 -7.91 -0.78 -4.38
CA TYR A 13 -6.94 -1.87 -4.31
C TYR A 13 -5.61 -1.44 -3.71
N HIS A 14 -5.14 -0.21 -3.97
CA HIS A 14 -3.97 0.33 -3.30
C HIS A 14 -4.17 0.44 -1.78
N VAL A 15 -5.34 0.90 -1.33
CA VAL A 15 -5.68 0.95 0.09
C VAL A 15 -5.66 -0.45 0.71
N LYS A 16 -6.34 -1.42 0.08
CA LYS A 16 -6.37 -2.81 0.56
C LYS A 16 -4.98 -3.43 0.63
N ALA A 17 -4.11 -3.13 -0.34
CA ALA A 17 -2.73 -3.63 -0.35
C ALA A 17 -1.92 -3.06 0.84
N TRP A 18 -2.05 -1.77 1.14
CA TRP A 18 -1.40 -1.16 2.30
C TRP A 18 -1.97 -1.67 3.64
N GLN A 19 -3.28 -1.94 3.73
CA GLN A 19 -3.88 -2.60 4.90
C GLN A 19 -3.34 -4.02 5.09
N ALA A 20 -3.23 -4.81 4.02
CA ALA A 20 -2.68 -6.15 4.08
C ALA A 20 -1.19 -6.14 4.47
N PHE A 21 -0.41 -5.23 3.88
CA PHE A 21 1.01 -5.05 4.18
C PHE A 21 1.21 -4.62 5.65
N SER A 22 0.51 -3.58 6.10
CA SER A 22 0.63 -3.12 7.49
C SER A 22 0.33 -4.23 8.49
N ARG A 23 -0.75 -5.00 8.28
CA ARG A 23 -1.11 -6.13 9.14
C ARG A 23 0.01 -7.17 9.24
N ARG A 24 0.73 -7.46 8.16
CA ARG A 24 1.88 -8.40 8.16
C ARG A 24 3.06 -7.88 8.99
N HIS A 25 3.26 -6.57 9.01
CA HIS A 25 4.34 -5.93 9.77
C HIS A 25 3.93 -5.52 11.19
N GLY A 26 2.79 -6.00 11.70
CA GLY A 26 2.37 -5.78 13.09
C GLY A 26 1.72 -4.43 13.37
N ARG A 27 1.32 -3.68 12.33
CA ARG A 27 0.57 -2.42 12.47
C ARG A 27 -0.78 -2.53 11.76
N LEU A 28 -1.85 -2.04 12.36
CA LEU A 28 -3.16 -1.98 11.71
C LEU A 28 -3.44 -0.53 11.31
N LEU A 29 -3.20 -0.20 10.04
CA LEU A 29 -3.59 1.11 9.51
C LEU A 29 -5.08 1.12 9.15
N SER A 30 -5.76 2.19 9.56
CA SER A 30 -7.09 2.51 9.06
C SER A 30 -7.04 2.98 7.60
N GLU A 31 -8.17 2.87 6.90
CA GLU A 31 -8.30 3.44 5.56
C GLU A 31 -8.01 4.94 5.55
N GLN A 32 -8.49 5.69 6.54
CA GLN A 32 -8.25 7.13 6.65
C GLN A 32 -6.75 7.44 6.76
N GLU A 33 -5.99 6.73 7.59
CA GLU A 33 -4.53 6.93 7.69
C GLU A 33 -3.82 6.70 6.35
N ILE A 34 -4.25 5.70 5.58
CA ILE A 34 -3.66 5.38 4.27
C ILE A 34 -4.02 6.46 3.24
N VAL A 35 -5.25 6.96 3.28
CA VAL A 35 -5.75 8.05 2.43
C VAL A 35 -5.05 9.36 2.77
N ASP A 36 -4.81 9.66 4.04
CA ASP A 36 -4.09 10.85 4.49
C ASP A 36 -2.64 10.86 3.99
N TRP A 37 -2.05 9.69 3.78
CA TRP A 37 -0.69 9.54 3.24
C TRP A 37 -0.67 9.50 1.71
N MET A 38 -1.84 9.47 1.06
CA MET A 38 -1.96 9.28 -0.39
C MET A 38 -1.20 10.34 -1.16
N GLY A 39 -0.41 9.92 -2.15
CA GLY A 39 0.52 10.77 -2.88
C GLY A 39 1.94 10.82 -2.30
N SER A 40 2.16 10.30 -1.09
CA SER A 40 3.51 10.08 -0.55
C SER A 40 4.21 8.92 -1.24
N GLN A 41 5.55 8.91 -1.19
CA GLN A 41 6.35 7.79 -1.71
C GLN A 41 6.11 6.51 -0.88
N ALA A 42 6.18 5.34 -1.51
CA ALA A 42 6.01 4.06 -0.83
C ALA A 42 6.98 3.88 0.37
N GLY A 43 8.21 4.37 0.26
CA GLY A 43 9.17 4.34 1.36
C GLY A 43 8.70 5.11 2.61
N TYR A 44 7.89 6.16 2.47
CA TYR A 44 7.27 6.86 3.61
C TYR A 44 6.28 5.95 4.33
N TYR A 45 5.39 5.28 3.59
CA TYR A 45 4.46 4.31 4.17
C TYR A 45 5.21 3.20 4.90
N ILE A 46 6.21 2.60 4.25
CA ILE A 46 6.95 1.46 4.77
C ILE A 46 7.68 1.84 6.08
N ARG A 47 8.39 2.97 6.11
CA ARG A 47 9.05 3.45 7.35
C ARG A 47 8.07 3.68 8.49
N ASN A 48 6.91 4.28 8.20
CA ASN A 48 5.88 4.52 9.23
C ASN A 48 5.23 3.22 9.71
N ILE A 49 5.08 2.22 8.83
CA ILE A 49 4.50 0.93 9.17
C ILE A 49 5.45 0.10 10.01
N VAL A 50 6.70 -0.02 9.58
CA VAL A 50 7.73 -0.83 10.27
C VAL A 50 8.24 -0.11 11.53
N GLY A 51 8.12 1.22 11.60
CA GLY A 51 8.47 2.00 12.80
C GLY A 51 9.98 2.20 12.99
N ARG A 52 10.79 2.04 11.95
CA ARG A 52 12.24 2.32 11.95
C ARG A 52 12.68 2.86 10.60
N ASP A 53 13.87 3.45 10.59
CA ASP A 53 14.51 3.77 9.33
C ASP A 53 15.04 2.49 8.64
N LEU A 54 15.01 2.53 7.32
CA LEU A 54 15.30 1.39 6.47
C LEU A 54 16.27 1.82 5.36
N PRO A 55 17.30 1.01 5.06
CA PRO A 55 18.13 1.22 3.89
C PRO A 55 17.30 1.04 2.61
N ALA A 56 17.79 1.60 1.51
CA ALA A 56 17.07 1.61 0.24
C ALA A 56 16.74 0.18 -0.27
N ASP A 57 17.67 -0.76 -0.12
CA ASP A 57 17.49 -2.14 -0.56
C ASP A 57 16.38 -2.87 0.21
N GLU A 58 16.19 -2.52 1.49
CA GLU A 58 15.10 -3.07 2.29
C GLU A 58 13.76 -2.43 1.93
N ILE A 59 13.73 -1.12 1.65
CA ILE A 59 12.54 -0.43 1.14
C ILE A 59 12.10 -1.02 -0.20
N ASP A 60 13.03 -1.32 -1.09
CA ASP A 60 12.74 -1.90 -2.40
C ASP A 60 12.09 -3.29 -2.25
N ARG A 61 12.67 -4.17 -1.42
CA ARG A 61 12.09 -5.50 -1.14
C ARG A 61 10.68 -5.42 -0.55
N LEU A 62 10.46 -4.49 0.38
CA LEU A 62 9.15 -4.30 1.02
C LEU A 62 8.13 -3.67 0.06
N THR A 63 8.59 -2.83 -0.85
CA THR A 63 7.77 -2.29 -1.94
C THR A 63 7.33 -3.42 -2.87
N ASP A 64 8.25 -4.32 -3.26
CA ASP A 64 7.92 -5.50 -4.06
C ASP A 64 6.92 -6.43 -3.37
N GLU A 65 7.05 -6.64 -2.06
CA GLU A 65 6.06 -7.40 -1.28
C GLU A 65 4.66 -6.75 -1.34
N LYS A 66 4.59 -5.42 -1.12
CA LYS A 66 3.33 -4.68 -1.21
C LYS A 66 2.74 -4.72 -2.62
N GLU A 67 3.56 -4.67 -3.66
CA GLU A 67 3.12 -4.81 -5.06
C GLU A 67 2.61 -6.22 -5.36
N ALA A 68 3.23 -7.26 -4.81
CA ALA A 68 2.72 -8.63 -4.91
C ALA A 68 1.34 -8.77 -4.23
N LEU A 69 1.14 -8.15 -3.07
CA LEU A 69 -0.16 -8.08 -2.41
C LEU A 69 -1.20 -7.35 -3.27
N TYR A 70 -0.85 -6.22 -3.86
CA TYR A 70 -1.72 -5.48 -4.77
C TYR A 70 -2.11 -6.34 -5.99
N ARG A 71 -1.16 -6.99 -6.66
CA ARG A 71 -1.44 -7.86 -7.82
C ARG A 71 -2.35 -9.04 -7.45
N ALA A 72 -2.15 -9.63 -6.27
CA ALA A 72 -3.01 -10.71 -5.79
C ALA A 72 -4.45 -10.24 -5.52
N LEU A 73 -4.62 -8.99 -5.07
CA LEU A 73 -5.94 -8.40 -4.81
C LEU A 73 -6.63 -7.92 -6.10
N TYR A 74 -5.86 -7.43 -7.07
CA TYR A 74 -6.36 -6.89 -8.34
C TYR A 74 -6.71 -7.99 -9.36
N ALA A 75 -6.16 -9.20 -9.20
CA ALA A 75 -6.40 -10.30 -10.12
C ALA A 75 -7.92 -10.52 -10.32
N PRO A 76 -8.43 -10.43 -11.56
CA PRO A 76 -9.85 -10.63 -11.83
C PRO A 76 -10.20 -12.08 -11.53
N HIS A 77 -11.12 -12.28 -10.59
CA HIS A 77 -11.83 -13.55 -10.44
C HIS A 77 -12.94 -13.68 -11.49
#